data_AF-A0A919BB92-F1
#
_entry.id   AF-A0A919BB92-F1
#
_cell.length_a   1.000
_cell.length_b   1.000
_cell.length_c   1.000
_cell.angle_alpha   90.00
_cell.angle_beta   90.00
_cell.angle_gamma   90.00
#
_symmetry.space_group_name_H-M   'P 1'
#
loop_
_entity.id
_entity.type
_entity.pdbx_description
1 polymer ?
#
loop_
_entity_poly.entity_id
_entity_poly.type
_entity_poly.pdbx_seq_one_letter_code
_entity_poly.pdbx_strand_id
1 'polypeptide(L)'
;MTADKHAKRAARRLAEREGISYTAARRRLADQAGAQSRPVAAEPPQLVPIVRVLCPDGCDGSAHPGAVCRFWTPEDAKGVPYEVRESAELPTGRAYQVAVRYESQSSVAFPDRWLLALVYAMLADQEPEVRPDRAALRAAVESGDQGEVDAAMEPLDRAAARLLTKEPDHWWGVVKPRLDAYVDAVEADDHDRWPAWQEIDYRIRIGRLVDQWRRAWTKTRNWNGYYDAPGVLWLAPKGWLDALLVDRHGGHLGQVRLADGRPALVYAVEWGEAGPPVGYRVRELVPGEHGNVGRLVPKLGGDGERVAAADCRPLDEPA
;
A
#
# COMPACT_ATOMS: atom_id res chain seq x y z
N MET A 1 -12.03 18.71 4.78
CA MET A 1 -11.96 19.03 3.32
C MET A 1 -12.85 18.12 2.45
N THR A 2 -13.55 17.15 3.04
CA THR A 2 -14.42 16.14 2.39
C THR A 2 -15.85 16.63 2.18
N ALA A 3 -16.43 17.37 3.13
CA ALA A 3 -17.80 17.88 3.07
C ALA A 3 -18.11 18.71 1.80
N ASP A 4 -17.18 19.54 1.33
CA ASP A 4 -17.34 20.33 0.10
C ASP A 4 -17.36 19.45 -1.16
N LYS A 5 -16.61 18.33 -1.17
CA LYS A 5 -16.64 17.36 -2.28
C LYS A 5 -17.99 16.63 -2.34
N HIS A 6 -18.53 16.19 -1.19
CA HIS A 6 -19.85 15.53 -1.13
C HIS A 6 -20.98 16.47 -1.54
N ALA A 7 -20.96 17.72 -1.07
CA ALA A 7 -21.92 18.74 -1.45
C ALA A 7 -21.90 19.04 -2.97
N LYS A 8 -20.70 19.13 -3.57
CA LYS A 8 -20.54 19.29 -5.02
C LYS A 8 -21.09 18.10 -5.81
N ARG A 9 -20.85 16.87 -5.34
CA ARG A 9 -21.33 15.64 -6.01
C ARG A 9 -22.85 15.48 -5.90
N ALA A 10 -23.43 15.81 -4.74
CA ALA A 10 -24.88 15.82 -4.54
C ALA A 10 -25.56 16.86 -5.45
N ALA A 11 -24.98 18.06 -5.55
CA ALA A 11 -25.50 19.10 -6.43
C ALA A 11 -25.42 18.74 -7.92
N ARG A 12 -24.35 18.06 -8.35
CA ARG A 12 -24.24 17.55 -9.73
C ARG A 12 -25.31 16.49 -10.03
N ARG A 13 -25.51 15.53 -9.13
CA ARG A 13 -26.56 14.49 -9.28
C ARG A 13 -27.97 15.08 -9.29
N LEU A 14 -28.23 16.09 -8.46
CA LEU A 14 -29.52 16.77 -8.43
C LEU A 14 -29.78 17.58 -9.71
N ALA A 15 -28.75 18.29 -10.20
CA ALA A 15 -28.81 19.05 -11.44
C ALA A 15 -29.14 18.17 -12.65
N GLU A 16 -28.47 17.01 -12.74
CA GLU A 16 -28.68 16.03 -13.81
C GLU A 16 -30.07 15.40 -13.75
N ARG A 17 -30.52 14.99 -12.56
CA ARG A 17 -31.84 14.35 -12.38
C ARG A 17 -33.00 15.29 -12.70
N GLU A 18 -32.88 16.57 -12.35
CA GLU A 18 -33.98 17.54 -12.47
C GLU A 18 -33.86 18.47 -13.67
N GLY A 19 -32.80 18.32 -14.48
CA GLY A 19 -32.54 19.19 -15.64
C GLY A 19 -32.34 20.67 -15.24
N ILE A 20 -31.83 20.93 -14.03
CA ILE A 20 -31.63 22.28 -13.50
C ILE A 20 -30.14 22.64 -13.48
N SER A 21 -29.82 23.94 -13.46
CA SER A 21 -28.44 24.38 -13.35
C SER A 21 -27.81 23.94 -12.01
N TYR A 22 -26.51 23.66 -12.02
CA TYR A 22 -25.73 23.29 -10.83
C TYR A 22 -25.93 24.27 -9.66
N THR A 23 -26.02 25.58 -9.95
CA THR A 23 -26.22 26.63 -8.94
C THR A 23 -27.64 26.57 -8.35
N ALA A 24 -28.66 26.24 -9.16
CA ALA A 24 -30.02 26.05 -8.68
C ALA A 24 -30.13 24.77 -7.82
N ALA A 25 -29.48 23.68 -8.23
CA ALA A 25 -29.37 22.46 -7.45
C ALA A 25 -28.66 22.68 -6.11
N ARG A 26 -27.57 23.46 -6.09
CA ARG A 26 -26.89 23.87 -4.84
C ARG A 26 -27.81 24.64 -3.90
N ARG A 27 -28.60 25.59 -4.41
CA ARG A 27 -29.54 26.37 -3.60
C ARG A 27 -30.65 25.48 -3.03
N ARG A 28 -31.25 24.61 -3.85
CA ARG A 28 -32.25 23.64 -3.38
C ARG A 28 -31.72 22.70 -2.30
N LEU A 29 -30.51 22.17 -2.45
CA LEU A 29 -29.91 21.33 -1.42
C LEU A 29 -29.62 22.10 -0.14
N ALA A 30 -29.21 23.37 -0.25
CA ALA A 30 -29.02 24.24 0.91
C ALA A 30 -30.35 24.57 1.61
N ASP A 31 -31.43 24.81 0.85
CA ASP A 31 -32.77 25.08 1.38
C ASP A 31 -33.38 23.83 2.03
N GLN A 32 -33.18 22.64 1.44
CA GLN A 32 -33.59 21.35 2.02
C GLN A 32 -32.80 21.03 3.30
N ALA A 33 -31.49 21.32 3.32
CA ALA A 33 -30.67 21.20 4.52
C ALA A 33 -31.11 22.20 5.61
N GLY A 34 -31.52 23.41 5.23
CA GLY A 34 -32.03 24.44 6.15
C GLY A 34 -33.42 24.15 6.71
N ALA A 35 -34.26 23.40 6.00
CA ALA A 35 -35.58 22.98 6.47
C ALA A 35 -35.54 21.75 7.40
N GLN A 36 -34.52 20.91 7.30
CA GLN A 36 -34.31 19.73 8.17
C GLN A 36 -33.30 19.99 9.30
N SER A 37 -32.56 21.10 9.25
CA SER A 37 -31.55 21.46 10.25
C SER A 37 -31.85 22.85 10.80
N ARG A 38 -32.72 22.93 11.81
CA ARG A 38 -32.47 23.90 12.87
C ARG A 38 -31.12 23.47 13.44
N PRO A 39 -30.04 24.26 13.32
CA PRO A 39 -28.75 23.79 13.81
C PRO A 39 -28.90 23.63 15.31
N VAL A 40 -28.92 22.38 15.78
CA VAL A 40 -28.28 22.08 17.07
C VAL A 40 -26.90 22.68 16.88
N ALA A 41 -26.59 23.72 17.65
CA ALA A 41 -25.32 24.41 17.57
C ALA A 41 -24.24 23.33 17.43
N ALA A 42 -23.58 23.26 16.27
CA ALA A 42 -22.45 22.36 16.12
C ALA A 42 -21.51 22.77 17.24
N GLU A 43 -21.33 21.88 18.22
CA GLU A 43 -20.43 22.16 19.32
C GLU A 43 -19.12 22.61 18.68
N PRO A 44 -18.57 23.77 19.10
CA PRO A 44 -17.29 24.20 18.59
C PRO A 44 -16.29 23.05 18.76
N PRO A 45 -15.40 22.81 17.78
CA PRO A 45 -14.45 21.71 17.85
C PRO A 45 -13.77 21.74 19.22
N GLN A 46 -14.04 20.72 20.03
CA GLN A 46 -13.46 20.64 21.37
C GLN A 46 -11.98 20.36 21.20
N LEU A 47 -11.14 21.30 21.65
CA LEU A 47 -9.70 21.08 21.74
C LEU A 47 -9.45 20.12 22.90
N VAL A 48 -9.32 18.83 22.58
CA VAL A 48 -8.94 17.82 23.55
C VAL A 48 -7.43 17.87 23.74
N PRO A 49 -6.91 18.11 24.95
CA PRO A 49 -5.46 18.10 25.20
C PRO A 49 -4.86 16.72 24.92
N ILE A 50 -3.64 16.68 24.40
CA ILE A 50 -2.87 15.44 24.23
C ILE A 50 -1.95 15.28 25.43
N VAL A 51 -1.83 14.05 25.95
CA VAL A 51 -0.88 13.77 27.03
C VAL A 51 0.55 14.05 26.53
N ARG A 52 1.30 14.85 27.28
CA ARG A 52 2.66 15.25 26.87
C ARG A 52 3.66 14.11 26.95
N VAL A 53 3.44 13.16 27.85
CA VAL A 53 4.28 11.98 28.07
C VAL A 53 3.74 10.82 27.25
N LEU A 54 4.62 9.95 26.76
CA LEU A 54 4.21 8.73 26.08
C LEU A 54 3.42 7.84 27.05
N CYS A 55 2.26 7.38 26.60
CA CYS A 55 1.48 6.42 27.35
C CYS A 55 2.21 5.06 27.35
N PRO A 56 2.10 4.28 28.44
CA PRO A 56 2.57 2.90 28.43
C PRO A 56 1.76 2.07 27.42
N ASP A 57 2.35 0.96 26.96
CA ASP A 57 1.66 0.03 26.08
C ASP A 57 0.38 -0.50 26.73
N GLY A 58 -0.71 -0.54 25.97
CA GLY A 58 -2.02 -0.96 26.47
C GLY A 58 -2.80 0.11 27.26
N CYS A 59 -2.35 1.37 27.27
CA CYS A 59 -3.12 2.46 27.86
C CYS A 59 -4.49 2.64 27.17
N ASP A 60 -5.57 2.52 27.95
CA ASP A 60 -6.97 2.65 27.53
C ASP A 60 -7.53 4.07 27.71
N GLY A 61 -6.68 5.02 28.08
CA GLY A 61 -7.04 6.41 28.34
C GLY A 61 -7.68 6.69 29.69
N SER A 62 -7.97 5.66 30.51
CA SER A 62 -8.54 5.82 31.85
C SER A 62 -7.65 6.63 32.79
N ALA A 63 -6.33 6.58 32.58
CA ALA A 63 -5.32 7.29 33.37
C ALA A 63 -5.26 8.80 33.11
N HIS A 64 -5.94 9.31 32.06
CA HIS A 64 -5.92 10.72 31.69
C HIS A 64 -7.26 11.16 31.08
N PRO A 65 -8.33 11.22 31.91
CA PRO A 65 -9.67 11.54 31.45
C PRO A 65 -9.72 12.94 30.83
N GLY A 66 -10.38 13.06 29.68
CA GLY A 66 -10.45 14.31 28.93
C GLY A 66 -9.18 14.67 28.16
N ALA A 67 -8.19 13.76 28.08
CA ALA A 67 -7.02 13.89 27.23
C ALA A 67 -6.82 12.68 26.32
N VAL A 68 -6.21 12.92 25.17
CA VAL A 68 -5.89 11.91 24.18
C VAL A 68 -4.60 11.16 24.54
N CYS A 69 -4.60 9.83 24.44
CA CYS A 69 -3.38 9.01 24.55
C CYS A 69 -2.32 9.50 23.55
N ARG A 70 -1.07 9.61 24.00
CA ARG A 70 0.08 9.79 23.10
C ARG A 70 0.85 8.47 23.03
N PHE A 71 0.65 7.71 21.98
CA PHE A 71 1.42 6.48 21.76
C PHE A 71 2.79 6.81 21.17
N TRP A 72 3.76 5.92 21.42
CA TRP A 72 5.08 5.97 20.78
C TRP A 72 4.92 5.82 19.27
N THR A 73 5.65 6.62 18.51
CA THR A 73 5.81 6.47 17.07
C THR A 73 7.29 6.39 16.70
N PRO A 74 7.64 5.85 15.51
CA PRO A 74 9.03 5.87 15.05
C PRO A 74 9.65 7.26 15.05
N GLU A 75 8.87 8.33 14.85
CA GLU A 75 9.34 9.72 14.88
C GLU A 75 9.89 10.14 16.26
N ASP A 76 9.47 9.48 17.34
CA ASP A 76 9.94 9.77 18.71
C ASP A 76 11.41 9.33 18.92
N ALA A 77 11.93 8.41 18.10
CA ALA A 77 13.29 7.90 18.19
C ALA A 77 14.33 8.84 17.53
N LYS A 78 14.36 10.13 17.88
CA LYS A 78 15.13 11.18 17.17
C LYS A 78 16.65 10.95 17.02
N GLY A 79 17.25 10.03 17.78
CA GLY A 79 18.66 9.64 17.66
C GLY A 79 18.95 8.55 16.63
N VAL A 80 17.91 7.97 16.03
CA VAL A 80 17.99 6.85 15.07
C VAL A 80 17.98 7.39 13.63
N PRO A 81 18.74 6.77 12.70
CA PRO A 81 18.70 7.13 11.28
C PRO A 81 17.28 7.28 10.73
N TYR A 82 17.07 8.27 9.86
CA TYR A 82 15.74 8.59 9.33
C TYR A 82 15.14 7.41 8.57
N GLU A 83 15.95 6.70 7.80
CA GLU A 83 15.58 5.56 6.97
C GLU A 83 15.07 4.39 7.81
N VAL A 84 15.67 4.15 8.98
CA VAL A 84 15.25 3.11 9.93
C VAL A 84 13.90 3.48 10.55
N ARG A 85 13.73 4.73 10.98
CA ARG A 85 12.45 5.22 11.51
C ARG A 85 11.33 5.17 10.47
N GLU A 86 11.62 5.67 9.27
CA GLU A 86 10.66 5.68 8.17
C GLU A 86 10.31 4.25 7.73
N SER A 87 11.26 3.31 7.77
CA SER A 87 11.01 1.89 7.48
C SER A 87 10.02 1.25 8.45
N ALA A 88 9.90 1.74 9.68
CA ALA A 88 8.94 1.27 10.67
C ALA A 88 7.60 2.01 10.62
N GLU A 89 7.49 3.08 9.84
CA GLU A 89 6.29 3.91 9.78
C GLU A 89 5.25 3.32 8.80
N LEU A 90 4.10 2.93 9.33
CA LEU A 90 2.97 2.47 8.52
C LEU A 90 1.96 3.58 8.23
N PRO A 91 1.30 3.55 7.04
CA PRO A 91 1.58 2.65 5.93
C PRO A 91 2.63 3.17 4.94
N THR A 92 2.89 4.48 4.93
CA THR A 92 3.59 5.16 3.84
C THR A 92 5.12 5.04 3.94
N GLY A 93 5.70 5.14 5.13
CA GLY A 93 7.14 5.10 5.32
C GLY A 93 7.73 3.74 4.91
N ARG A 94 7.15 2.63 5.39
CA ARG A 94 7.55 1.27 4.99
C ARG A 94 7.51 1.10 3.48
N ALA A 95 6.38 1.46 2.86
CA ALA A 95 6.21 1.35 1.41
C ALA A 95 7.23 2.17 0.63
N TYR A 96 7.58 3.36 1.12
CA TYR A 96 8.60 4.19 0.52
C TYR A 96 10.00 3.57 0.62
N GLN A 97 10.38 3.09 1.80
CA GLN A 97 11.72 2.51 2.02
C GLN A 97 11.92 1.22 1.23
N VAL A 98 10.88 0.38 1.13
CA VAL A 98 10.89 -0.81 0.26
C VAL A 98 11.05 -0.41 -1.22
N ALA A 99 10.30 0.60 -1.69
CA ALA A 99 10.42 1.08 -3.07
C ALA A 99 11.82 1.67 -3.36
N VAL A 100 12.36 2.52 -2.47
CA VAL A 100 13.68 3.15 -2.63
C VAL A 100 14.80 2.11 -2.73
N ARG A 101 14.71 1.03 -1.96
CA ARG A 101 15.74 -0.01 -1.94
C ARG A 101 15.76 -0.85 -3.21
N TYR A 102 14.60 -1.12 -3.80
CA TYR A 102 14.44 -2.14 -4.85
C TYR A 102 13.97 -1.61 -6.21
N GLU A 103 13.65 -0.33 -6.34
CA GLU A 103 13.43 0.30 -7.64
C GLU A 103 14.76 0.72 -8.27
N SER A 104 14.95 0.44 -9.57
CA SER A 104 16.12 0.94 -10.30
C SER A 104 16.12 2.47 -10.31
N GLN A 105 17.29 3.09 -10.09
CA GLN A 105 17.49 4.55 -10.01
C GLN A 105 17.20 5.35 -11.30
N SER A 106 16.32 4.88 -12.19
CA SER A 106 15.84 5.66 -13.34
C SER A 106 14.87 6.74 -12.85
N SER A 107 15.45 7.90 -12.53
CA SER A 107 14.99 9.29 -12.34
C SER A 107 13.54 9.76 -12.58
N VAL A 108 12.52 8.93 -12.78
CA VAL A 108 11.15 9.39 -13.09
C VAL A 108 10.11 8.78 -12.15
N ALA A 109 10.04 9.35 -10.95
CA ALA A 109 8.98 9.19 -9.94
C ALA A 109 8.69 7.75 -9.48
N PHE A 110 8.29 7.60 -8.22
CA PHE A 110 7.81 6.32 -7.66
C PHE A 110 6.27 6.33 -7.68
N PRO A 111 5.59 6.29 -8.84
CA PRO A 111 4.15 6.43 -8.89
C PRO A 111 3.42 5.28 -8.22
N ASP A 112 4.08 4.16 -7.91
CA ASP A 112 3.41 2.94 -7.47
C ASP A 112 3.53 2.68 -5.95
N ARG A 113 4.36 3.45 -5.22
CA ARG A 113 4.57 3.25 -3.77
C ARG A 113 3.30 3.44 -2.94
N TRP A 114 2.37 4.28 -3.41
CA TRP A 114 1.10 4.48 -2.71
C TRP A 114 0.23 3.23 -2.74
N LEU A 115 0.36 2.38 -3.76
CA LEU A 115 -0.40 1.15 -3.85
C LEU A 115 0.08 0.16 -2.78
N LEU A 116 1.40 0.03 -2.61
CA LEU A 116 1.96 -0.77 -1.52
C LEU A 116 1.53 -0.23 -0.16
N ALA A 117 1.55 1.10 0.04
CA ALA A 117 1.04 1.72 1.25
C ALA A 117 -0.45 1.41 1.48
N LEU A 118 -1.28 1.45 0.42
CA LEU A 118 -2.70 1.11 0.54
C LEU A 118 -2.90 -0.36 0.94
N VAL A 119 -2.10 -1.27 0.39
CA VAL A 119 -2.10 -2.68 0.77
C VAL A 119 -1.69 -2.87 2.22
N TYR A 120 -0.64 -2.21 2.69
CA TYR A 120 -0.25 -2.25 4.11
C TYR A 120 -1.32 -1.69 5.04
N ALA A 121 -1.96 -0.58 4.66
CA ALA A 121 -3.07 -0.02 5.44
C ALA A 121 -4.23 -1.02 5.53
N MET A 122 -4.64 -1.60 4.39
CA MET A 122 -5.70 -2.59 4.33
C MET A 122 -5.39 -3.83 5.16
N LEU A 123 -4.20 -4.42 4.99
CA LEU A 123 -3.81 -5.63 5.71
C LEU A 123 -3.67 -5.35 7.20
N ALA A 124 -3.08 -4.23 7.59
CA ALA A 124 -3.07 -3.85 8.99
C ALA A 124 -4.50 -3.73 9.51
N ASP A 125 -5.42 -3.06 8.83
CA ASP A 125 -6.81 -2.91 9.32
C ASP A 125 -7.61 -4.22 9.38
N GLN A 126 -7.46 -5.10 8.39
CA GLN A 126 -8.30 -6.30 8.23
C GLN A 126 -7.70 -7.58 8.82
N GLU A 127 -6.38 -7.65 8.96
CA GLU A 127 -5.62 -8.83 9.43
C GLU A 127 -4.73 -8.38 10.62
N PRO A 128 -5.31 -8.13 11.81
CA PRO A 128 -4.56 -7.64 12.96
C PRO A 128 -3.41 -8.58 13.39
N GLU A 129 -3.48 -9.87 13.05
CA GLU A 129 -2.46 -10.88 13.29
C GLU A 129 -1.17 -10.69 12.48
N VAL A 130 -1.22 -9.97 11.35
CA VAL A 130 -0.01 -9.66 10.56
C VAL A 130 0.59 -8.30 10.92
N ARG A 131 -0.04 -7.55 11.85
CA ARG A 131 0.53 -6.29 12.33
C ARG A 131 1.84 -6.56 13.08
N PRO A 132 2.88 -5.74 12.85
CA PRO A 132 4.09 -5.83 13.66
C PRO A 132 3.75 -5.59 15.12
N ASP A 133 4.28 -6.42 16.02
CA ASP A 133 4.15 -6.19 17.45
C ASP A 133 4.77 -4.83 17.81
N ARG A 134 4.04 -4.00 18.55
CA ARG A 134 4.44 -2.61 18.82
C ARG A 134 5.70 -2.52 19.68
N ALA A 135 5.84 -3.40 20.67
CA ALA A 135 6.99 -3.39 21.56
C ALA A 135 8.25 -3.90 20.83
N ALA A 136 8.11 -4.96 20.03
CA ALA A 136 9.17 -5.49 19.19
C ALA A 136 9.61 -4.48 18.12
N LEU A 137 8.67 -3.83 17.43
CA LEU A 137 8.97 -2.81 16.43
C LEU A 137 9.64 -1.59 17.06
N ARG A 138 9.19 -1.17 18.24
CA ARG A 138 9.83 -0.10 19.00
C ARG A 138 11.27 -0.45 19.35
N ALA A 139 11.52 -1.63 19.90
CA ALA A 139 12.86 -2.08 20.25
C ALA A 139 13.77 -2.13 19.01
N ALA A 140 13.27 -2.66 17.89
CA ALA A 140 13.98 -2.71 16.62
C ALA A 140 14.31 -1.31 16.05
N VAL A 141 13.42 -0.32 16.20
CA VAL A 141 13.73 1.05 15.82
C VAL A 141 14.77 1.67 16.75
N GLU A 142 14.62 1.49 18.07
CA GLU A 142 15.53 2.05 19.07
C GLU A 142 16.95 1.45 19.00
N SER A 143 17.12 0.22 18.49
CA SER A 143 18.44 -0.36 18.21
C SER A 143 19.16 0.33 17.04
N GLY A 144 18.41 0.96 16.13
CA GLY A 144 18.92 1.56 14.91
C GLY A 144 19.32 0.54 13.83
N ASP A 145 18.94 -0.74 13.98
CA ASP A 145 19.24 -1.79 13.02
C ASP A 145 18.07 -1.96 12.02
N GLN A 146 18.36 -1.68 10.75
CA GLN A 146 17.42 -1.86 9.65
C GLN A 146 16.95 -3.33 9.51
N GLY A 147 17.83 -4.30 9.75
CA GLY A 147 17.53 -5.72 9.65
C GLY A 147 16.58 -6.21 10.73
N GLU A 148 16.61 -5.60 11.93
CA GLU A 148 15.65 -5.84 13.00
C GLU A 148 14.28 -5.23 12.68
N VAL A 149 14.25 -4.02 12.10
CA VAL A 149 12.98 -3.43 11.62
C VAL A 149 12.39 -4.29 10.51
N ASP A 150 13.20 -4.76 9.57
CA ASP A 150 12.76 -5.66 8.51
C ASP A 150 12.24 -7.00 9.07
N ALA A 151 12.83 -7.49 10.16
CA ALA A 151 12.36 -8.68 10.87
C ALA A 151 10.97 -8.47 11.50
N ALA A 152 10.78 -7.34 12.18
CA ALA A 152 9.53 -7.00 12.84
C ALA A 152 8.39 -6.77 11.82
N MET A 153 8.71 -6.22 10.65
CA MET A 153 7.76 -5.93 9.57
C MET A 153 7.45 -7.14 8.68
N GLU A 154 8.25 -8.21 8.77
CA GLU A 154 8.18 -9.36 7.86
C GLU A 154 6.77 -9.98 7.74
N PRO A 155 5.99 -10.20 8.82
CA PRO A 155 4.66 -10.80 8.69
C PRO A 155 3.75 -10.00 7.75
N LEU A 156 3.79 -8.67 7.85
CA LEU A 156 3.03 -7.77 6.99
C LEU A 156 3.57 -7.74 5.56
N ASP A 157 4.90 -7.69 5.38
CA ASP A 157 5.54 -7.71 4.06
C ASP A 157 5.21 -9.01 3.31
N ARG A 158 5.21 -10.14 4.02
CA ARG A 158 4.88 -11.46 3.47
C ARG A 158 3.39 -11.57 3.14
N ALA A 159 2.50 -11.05 3.99
CA ALA A 159 1.07 -10.99 3.69
C ALA A 159 0.80 -10.14 2.44
N ALA A 160 1.47 -8.98 2.31
CA ALA A 160 1.41 -8.13 1.13
C ALA A 160 1.95 -8.85 -0.12
N ALA A 161 3.06 -9.58 0.00
CA ALA A 161 3.66 -10.32 -1.11
C ALA A 161 2.79 -11.49 -1.58
N ARG A 162 2.02 -12.12 -0.68
CA ARG A 162 1.05 -13.18 -1.00
C ARG A 162 -0.21 -12.64 -1.67
N LEU A 163 -0.66 -11.45 -1.27
CA LEU A 163 -1.81 -10.79 -1.88
C LEU A 163 -1.47 -10.24 -3.28
N LEU A 164 -0.35 -9.52 -3.40
CA LEU A 164 0.05 -8.90 -4.66
C LEU A 164 0.47 -9.95 -5.69
N THR A 165 0.13 -9.71 -6.96
CA THR A 165 0.36 -10.67 -8.04
C THR A 165 0.81 -9.97 -9.31
N LYS A 166 1.48 -10.72 -10.19
CA LYS A 166 1.74 -10.33 -11.58
C LYS A 166 0.82 -11.05 -12.57
N GLU A 167 -0.16 -11.81 -12.09
CA GLU A 167 -1.21 -12.40 -12.93
C GLU A 167 -2.38 -11.42 -13.10
N PRO A 168 -2.72 -11.02 -14.34
CA PRO A 168 -3.85 -10.14 -14.59
C PRO A 168 -5.17 -10.68 -14.03
N ASP A 169 -5.49 -11.95 -14.25
CA ASP A 169 -6.78 -12.51 -13.83
C ASP A 169 -6.94 -12.54 -12.30
N HIS A 170 -5.89 -12.90 -11.57
CA HIS A 170 -5.93 -12.84 -10.11
C HIS A 170 -5.96 -11.40 -9.60
N TRP A 171 -5.24 -10.48 -10.25
CA TRP A 171 -5.29 -9.06 -9.91
C TRP A 171 -6.72 -8.51 -10.03
N TRP A 172 -7.37 -8.74 -11.17
CA TRP A 172 -8.71 -8.22 -11.43
C TRP A 172 -9.82 -8.98 -10.70
N GLY A 173 -9.65 -10.29 -10.49
CA GLY A 173 -10.64 -11.15 -9.86
C GLY A 173 -10.59 -11.17 -8.33
N VAL A 174 -9.45 -10.88 -7.72
CA VAL A 174 -9.25 -11.03 -6.26
C VAL A 174 -8.68 -9.76 -5.63
N VAL A 175 -7.52 -9.30 -6.08
CA VAL A 175 -6.79 -8.22 -5.39
C VAL A 175 -7.53 -6.89 -5.47
N LYS A 176 -7.93 -6.50 -6.69
CA LYS A 176 -8.63 -5.23 -6.90
C LYS A 176 -9.99 -5.19 -6.18
N PRO A 177 -10.87 -6.21 -6.28
CA PRO A 177 -12.12 -6.21 -5.52
C PRO A 177 -11.92 -6.08 -4.01
N ARG A 178 -10.87 -6.70 -3.46
CA ARG A 178 -10.54 -6.59 -2.04
C ARG A 178 -10.13 -5.17 -1.64
N LEU A 179 -9.28 -4.52 -2.45
CA LEU A 179 -8.89 -3.12 -2.26
C LEU A 179 -10.07 -2.16 -2.45
N ASP A 180 -10.95 -2.42 -3.43
CA ASP A 180 -12.18 -1.65 -3.62
C ASP A 180 -13.08 -1.73 -2.37
N ALA A 181 -13.29 -2.93 -1.83
CA ALA A 181 -14.08 -3.12 -0.61
C ALA A 181 -13.48 -2.39 0.60
N TYR A 182 -12.16 -2.42 0.76
CA TYR A 182 -11.48 -1.65 1.81
C TYR A 182 -11.65 -0.14 1.63
N VAL A 183 -11.46 0.35 0.41
CA VAL A 183 -11.61 1.77 0.09
C VAL A 183 -13.05 2.22 0.32
N ASP A 184 -14.04 1.43 -0.10
CA ASP A 184 -15.46 1.69 0.14
C ASP A 184 -15.75 1.75 1.64
N ALA A 185 -15.19 0.83 2.44
CA ALA A 185 -15.35 0.81 3.88
C ALA A 185 -14.74 2.06 4.54
N VAL A 186 -13.54 2.48 4.13
CA VAL A 186 -12.89 3.70 4.64
C VAL A 186 -13.68 4.96 4.26
N GLU A 187 -14.26 5.02 3.06
CA GLU A 187 -15.09 6.16 2.62
C GLU A 187 -16.45 6.21 3.34
N ALA A 188 -17.01 5.05 3.70
CA ALA A 188 -18.28 4.93 4.43
C ALA A 188 -18.13 5.08 5.95
N ASP A 189 -16.90 5.12 6.45
CA ASP A 189 -16.59 5.23 7.87
C ASP A 189 -16.84 6.66 8.39
N ASP A 190 -18.12 6.96 8.65
CA ASP A 190 -18.63 8.22 9.20
C ASP A 190 -18.47 8.31 10.74
N HIS A 191 -17.39 7.77 11.33
CA HIS A 191 -17.20 7.91 12.78
C HIS A 191 -17.05 9.40 13.15
N ASP A 192 -18.12 10.02 13.61
CA ASP A 192 -18.16 11.41 14.09
C ASP A 192 -17.49 11.58 15.48
N ARG A 193 -16.83 10.54 15.99
CA ARG A 193 -16.29 10.47 17.35
C ARG A 193 -14.91 9.80 17.37
N TRP A 194 -13.91 10.50 16.84
CA TRP A 194 -12.53 10.06 16.98
C TRP A 194 -11.91 10.68 18.23
N PRO A 195 -11.46 9.87 19.20
CA PRO A 195 -10.91 10.38 20.45
C PRO A 195 -9.49 10.93 20.31
N ALA A 196 -8.76 10.69 19.20
CA ALA A 196 -7.34 11.05 19.10
C ALA A 196 -6.89 11.77 17.82
N TRP A 197 -6.07 12.82 17.96
CA TRP A 197 -5.43 13.52 16.82
C TRP A 197 -4.56 12.57 15.97
N GLN A 198 -3.87 11.62 16.60
CA GLN A 198 -3.02 10.65 15.88
C GLN A 198 -3.86 9.71 14.98
N GLU A 199 -5.07 9.34 15.40
CA GLU A 199 -6.01 8.58 14.56
C GLU A 199 -6.51 9.45 13.40
N ILE A 200 -6.70 10.76 13.61
CA ILE A 200 -7.04 11.71 12.56
C ILE A 200 -5.90 11.81 11.53
N ASP A 201 -4.65 11.97 11.95
CA ASP A 201 -3.50 12.04 11.03
C ASP A 201 -3.32 10.73 10.24
N TYR A 202 -3.46 9.59 10.90
CA TYR A 202 -3.45 8.27 10.26
C TYR A 202 -4.57 8.16 9.20
N ARG A 203 -5.80 8.57 9.53
CA ARG A 203 -6.93 8.56 8.60
C ARG A 203 -6.80 9.59 7.48
N ILE A 204 -6.17 10.74 7.72
CA ILE A 204 -5.82 11.70 6.65
C ILE A 204 -4.83 11.05 5.68
N ARG A 205 -3.82 10.33 6.18
CA ARG A 205 -2.87 9.59 5.33
C ARG A 205 -3.60 8.51 4.52
N ILE A 206 -4.47 7.69 5.13
CA ILE A 206 -5.28 6.69 4.40
C ILE A 206 -6.22 7.36 3.39
N GLY A 207 -6.90 8.45 3.76
CA GLY A 207 -7.81 9.17 2.87
C GLY A 207 -7.10 9.70 1.60
N ARG A 208 -5.81 10.04 1.70
CA ARG A 208 -4.98 10.38 0.52
C ARG A 208 -4.69 9.15 -0.35
N LEU A 209 -4.50 7.97 0.24
CA LEU A 209 -4.31 6.71 -0.50
C LEU A 209 -5.60 6.29 -1.21
N VAL A 210 -6.75 6.43 -0.54
CA VAL A 210 -8.09 6.25 -1.12
C VAL A 210 -8.31 7.20 -2.29
N ASP A 211 -8.05 8.50 -2.12
CA ASP A 211 -8.14 9.49 -3.20
C ASP A 211 -7.24 9.11 -4.38
N GLN A 212 -6.04 8.56 -4.13
CA GLN A 212 -5.12 8.08 -5.18
C GLN A 212 -5.65 6.84 -5.88
N TRP A 213 -6.18 5.87 -5.15
CA TRP A 213 -6.82 4.68 -5.70
C TRP A 213 -7.94 5.06 -6.67
N ARG A 214 -8.86 5.96 -6.25
CA ARG A 214 -9.94 6.43 -7.13
C ARG A 214 -9.42 7.13 -8.38
N ARG A 215 -8.34 7.90 -8.28
CA ARG A 215 -7.72 8.59 -9.42
C ARG A 215 -7.07 7.62 -10.40
N ALA A 216 -6.42 6.57 -9.92
CA ALA A 216 -5.71 5.57 -10.74
C ALA A 216 -6.60 4.88 -11.79
N TRP A 217 -7.92 4.89 -11.59
CA TRP A 217 -8.92 4.30 -12.49
C TRP A 217 -9.61 5.32 -13.41
N THR A 218 -9.24 6.59 -13.31
CA THR A 218 -9.76 7.65 -14.16
C THR A 218 -8.68 8.12 -15.12
N LYS A 219 -9.03 8.39 -16.38
CA LYS A 219 -8.09 9.01 -17.33
C LYS A 219 -7.64 10.35 -16.77
N THR A 220 -6.38 10.42 -16.38
CA THR A 220 -5.79 11.63 -15.80
C THR A 220 -4.70 12.14 -16.72
N ARG A 221 -4.63 13.46 -16.86
CA ARG A 221 -3.60 14.12 -17.65
C ARG A 221 -2.39 14.31 -16.74
N ASN A 222 -1.26 13.69 -17.08
CA ASN A 222 -0.02 13.82 -16.33
C ASN A 222 0.61 15.21 -16.53
N TRP A 223 1.66 15.50 -15.76
CA TRP A 223 2.40 16.78 -15.82
C TRP A 223 2.93 17.10 -17.23
N ASN A 224 3.22 16.08 -18.02
CA ASN A 224 3.70 16.21 -19.40
C ASN A 224 2.56 16.40 -20.42
N GLY A 225 1.31 16.47 -19.96
CA GLY A 225 0.15 16.71 -20.80
C GLY A 225 -0.42 15.47 -21.50
N TYR A 226 0.12 14.28 -21.25
CA TYR A 226 -0.38 13.00 -21.79
C TYR A 226 -1.43 12.40 -20.87
N TYR A 227 -2.31 11.57 -21.42
CA TYR A 227 -3.28 10.81 -20.61
C TYR A 227 -2.65 9.49 -20.18
N ASP A 228 -2.57 9.26 -18.88
CA ASP A 228 -2.14 7.96 -18.34
C ASP A 228 -3.27 6.94 -18.54
N ALA A 229 -2.90 5.74 -18.97
CA ALA A 229 -3.83 4.63 -19.10
C ALA A 229 -4.31 4.19 -17.70
N PRO A 230 -5.62 3.96 -17.49
CA PRO A 230 -6.13 3.47 -16.21
C PRO A 230 -5.47 2.13 -15.85
N GLY A 231 -5.02 1.99 -14.59
CA GLY A 231 -4.61 0.70 -14.04
C GLY A 231 -3.41 0.06 -14.72
N VAL A 232 -2.20 0.61 -14.55
CA VAL A 232 -0.95 -0.08 -14.96
C VAL A 232 0.02 -0.26 -13.76
N LEU A 233 -0.42 0.08 -12.55
CA LEU A 233 0.44 0.43 -11.41
C LEU A 233 0.75 -0.73 -10.43
N TRP A 234 0.42 -1.98 -10.76
CA TRP A 234 0.50 -3.10 -9.79
C TRP A 234 1.73 -4.00 -9.91
N LEU A 235 2.53 -3.86 -10.97
CA LEU A 235 3.65 -4.76 -11.21
C LEU A 235 4.86 -4.48 -10.32
N ALA A 236 5.13 -3.20 -10.01
CA ALA A 236 6.31 -2.80 -9.27
C ALA A 236 6.27 -3.21 -7.79
N PRO A 237 5.18 -3.00 -7.02
CA PRO A 237 5.10 -3.38 -5.61
C PRO A 237 5.41 -4.85 -5.34
N LYS A 238 4.91 -5.75 -6.21
CA LYS A 238 5.21 -7.18 -6.10
C LYS A 238 6.70 -7.48 -6.28
N GLY A 239 7.35 -6.83 -7.24
CA GLY A 239 8.78 -6.99 -7.49
C GLY A 239 9.64 -6.52 -6.32
N TRP A 240 9.29 -5.39 -5.70
CA TRP A 240 10.04 -4.89 -4.53
C TRP A 240 9.91 -5.81 -3.32
N LEU A 241 8.70 -6.31 -3.04
CA LEU A 241 8.49 -7.26 -1.94
C LEU A 241 9.20 -8.59 -2.18
N ASP A 242 9.20 -9.08 -3.42
CA ASP A 242 9.94 -10.30 -3.77
C ASP A 242 11.43 -10.13 -3.54
N ALA A 243 12.01 -9.00 -3.94
CA ALA A 243 13.42 -8.71 -3.72
C ALA A 243 13.76 -8.59 -2.23
N LEU A 244 12.94 -7.87 -1.47
CA LEU A 244 13.07 -7.76 -0.02
C LEU A 244 13.08 -9.13 0.68
N LEU A 245 12.14 -10.00 0.33
CA LEU A 245 12.01 -11.30 0.98
C LEU A 245 13.08 -12.30 0.48
N VAL A 246 13.51 -12.22 -0.78
CA VAL A 246 14.63 -13.03 -1.29
C VAL A 246 15.95 -12.65 -0.64
N ASP A 247 16.23 -11.36 -0.44
CA ASP A 247 17.44 -10.91 0.26
C ASP A 247 17.54 -11.49 1.67
N ARG A 248 16.38 -11.72 2.32
CA ARG A 248 16.30 -12.21 3.69
C ARG A 248 16.26 -13.74 3.81
N HIS A 249 15.50 -14.41 2.94
CA HIS A 249 15.21 -15.85 3.05
C HIS A 249 15.89 -16.70 1.97
N GLY A 250 16.66 -16.06 1.09
CA GLY A 250 17.22 -16.68 -0.09
C GLY A 250 16.17 -16.94 -1.18
N GLY A 251 16.62 -17.61 -2.23
CA GLY A 251 15.83 -17.88 -3.43
C GLY A 251 16.40 -17.21 -4.67
N HIS A 252 15.60 -17.13 -5.72
CA HIS A 252 16.05 -16.66 -7.02
C HIS A 252 15.15 -15.56 -7.58
N LEU A 253 15.77 -14.49 -8.05
CA LEU A 253 15.19 -13.46 -8.90
C LEU A 253 16.07 -13.28 -10.13
N GLY A 254 15.46 -13.09 -11.30
CA GLY A 254 16.21 -13.00 -12.55
C GLY A 254 16.37 -14.36 -13.23
N GLN A 255 17.51 -14.57 -13.91
CA GLN A 255 17.71 -15.73 -14.77
C GLN A 255 18.05 -16.99 -13.96
N VAL A 256 17.34 -18.08 -14.25
CA VAL A 256 17.50 -19.40 -13.62
C VAL A 256 17.55 -20.48 -14.70
N ARG A 257 17.98 -21.67 -14.30
CA ARG A 257 17.81 -22.91 -15.05
C ARG A 257 16.73 -23.75 -14.39
N LEU A 258 15.76 -24.22 -15.17
CA LEU A 258 14.72 -25.13 -14.71
C LEU A 258 15.26 -26.56 -14.60
N ALA A 259 14.56 -27.44 -13.89
CA ALA A 259 14.93 -28.85 -13.70
C ALA A 259 15.06 -29.63 -15.03
N ASP A 260 14.33 -29.21 -16.07
CA ASP A 260 14.43 -29.76 -17.44
C ASP A 260 15.58 -29.17 -18.27
N GLY A 261 16.40 -28.29 -17.67
CA GLY A 261 17.54 -27.63 -18.28
C GLY A 261 17.23 -26.34 -19.05
N ARG A 262 15.94 -25.99 -19.23
CA ARG A 262 15.57 -24.76 -19.96
C ARG A 262 15.97 -23.52 -19.15
N PRO A 263 16.55 -22.49 -19.79
CA PRO A 263 16.76 -21.21 -19.14
C PRO A 263 15.42 -20.47 -19.01
N ALA A 264 15.21 -19.82 -17.88
CA ALA A 264 14.00 -19.06 -17.62
C ALA A 264 14.29 -17.79 -16.81
N LEU A 265 13.39 -16.83 -16.87
CA LEU A 265 13.41 -15.60 -16.08
C LEU A 265 12.35 -15.70 -14.99
N VAL A 266 12.77 -15.74 -13.72
CA VAL A 266 11.88 -15.54 -12.57
C VAL A 266 11.48 -14.08 -12.55
N TYR A 267 10.18 -13.81 -12.75
CA TYR A 267 9.63 -12.46 -12.71
C TYR A 267 8.71 -12.22 -11.51
N ALA A 268 8.29 -13.26 -10.79
CA ALA A 268 7.59 -13.16 -9.51
C ALA A 268 7.87 -14.39 -8.64
N VAL A 269 7.83 -14.22 -7.32
CA VAL A 269 8.07 -15.29 -6.35
C VAL A 269 6.76 -15.69 -5.67
N GLU A 270 6.55 -16.98 -5.40
CA GLU A 270 5.43 -17.45 -4.59
C GLU A 270 5.92 -17.75 -3.17
N TRP A 271 5.25 -17.14 -2.19
CA TRP A 271 5.63 -17.19 -0.78
C TRP A 271 4.64 -18.03 0.04
N GLY A 272 5.18 -18.92 0.86
CA GLY A 272 4.43 -19.59 1.93
C GLY A 272 4.29 -18.68 3.17
N GLU A 273 3.78 -19.24 4.25
CA GLU A 273 3.59 -18.52 5.52
C GLU A 273 4.91 -18.13 6.21
N ALA A 274 5.97 -18.90 6.02
CA ALA A 274 7.29 -18.64 6.61
C ALA A 274 8.42 -19.23 5.73
N GLY A 275 9.65 -18.77 5.94
CA GLY A 275 10.85 -19.32 5.30
C GLY A 275 11.02 -18.95 3.82
N PRO A 276 11.78 -19.77 3.06
CA PRO A 276 12.14 -19.51 1.67
C PRO A 276 10.94 -19.57 0.70
N PRO A 277 11.12 -19.15 -0.57
CA PRO A 277 10.10 -19.30 -1.61
C PRO A 277 9.56 -20.73 -1.74
N VAL A 278 8.25 -20.86 -1.97
CA VAL A 278 7.61 -22.15 -2.27
C VAL A 278 7.55 -22.44 -3.77
N GLY A 279 7.58 -21.38 -4.59
CA GLY A 279 7.51 -21.49 -6.04
C GLY A 279 7.91 -20.19 -6.73
N TYR A 280 7.98 -20.25 -8.04
CA TYR A 280 8.32 -19.11 -8.89
C TYR A 280 7.37 -18.99 -10.07
N ARG A 281 7.22 -17.76 -10.55
CA ARG A 281 6.68 -17.44 -11.86
C ARG A 281 7.80 -17.19 -12.82
N VAL A 282 7.84 -18.01 -13.84
CA VAL A 282 8.93 -18.00 -14.81
C VAL A 282 8.41 -17.71 -16.21
N ARG A 283 9.26 -17.07 -17.01
CA ARG A 283 9.10 -16.99 -18.46
C ARG A 283 10.27 -17.69 -19.10
N GLU A 284 9.99 -18.56 -20.04
CA GLU A 284 11.02 -19.20 -20.86
C GLU A 284 11.89 -18.13 -21.51
N LEU A 285 13.21 -18.33 -21.43
CA LEU A 285 14.18 -17.52 -22.13
C LEU A 285 14.54 -18.20 -23.45
N VAL A 286 14.42 -17.46 -24.54
CA VAL A 286 14.78 -17.92 -25.89
C VAL A 286 15.95 -17.09 -26.43
N PRO A 287 16.74 -17.62 -27.36
CA PRO A 287 17.74 -16.81 -28.06
C PRO A 287 17.08 -15.60 -28.70
N GLY A 288 17.61 -14.41 -28.40
CA GLY A 288 17.12 -13.16 -28.93
C GLY A 288 17.37 -13.03 -30.43
N GLU A 289 16.38 -12.51 -31.13
CA GLU A 289 16.49 -12.08 -32.53
C GLU A 289 16.79 -10.58 -32.59
N HIS A 290 17.14 -10.08 -33.79
CA HIS A 290 17.20 -8.64 -34.15
C HIS A 290 17.76 -7.68 -33.08
N GLY A 291 19.08 -7.44 -33.09
CA GLY A 291 19.74 -6.50 -32.18
C GLY A 291 20.07 -7.06 -30.80
N ASN A 292 19.53 -8.23 -30.44
CA ASN A 292 19.87 -8.99 -29.22
C ASN A 292 20.47 -10.38 -29.51
N VAL A 293 21.02 -10.58 -30.72
CA VAL A 293 21.62 -11.86 -31.13
C VAL A 293 22.71 -12.28 -30.15
N GLY A 294 22.62 -13.51 -29.65
CA GLY A 294 23.53 -14.05 -28.64
C GLY A 294 23.13 -13.76 -27.19
N ARG A 295 22.01 -13.07 -26.93
CA ARG A 295 21.44 -12.87 -25.60
C ARG A 295 20.16 -13.67 -25.43
N LEU A 296 19.94 -14.20 -24.23
CA LEU A 296 18.66 -14.79 -23.86
C LEU A 296 17.65 -13.68 -23.54
N VAL A 297 16.47 -13.74 -24.16
CA VAL A 297 15.36 -12.80 -23.94
C VAL A 297 14.10 -13.54 -23.53
N PRO A 298 13.22 -12.93 -22.72
CA PRO A 298 11.93 -13.54 -22.40
C PRO A 298 11.11 -13.78 -23.66
N LYS A 299 10.63 -15.00 -23.83
CA LYS A 299 9.70 -15.34 -24.91
C LYS A 299 8.48 -14.42 -24.84
N LEU A 300 8.19 -13.75 -25.95
CA LEU A 300 7.04 -12.86 -26.08
C LEU A 300 5.81 -13.69 -26.42
N GLY A 301 4.73 -13.51 -25.65
CA GLY A 301 3.49 -14.29 -25.80
C GLY A 301 3.52 -15.60 -24.99
N GLY A 302 2.40 -15.86 -24.30
CA GLY A 302 2.27 -16.96 -23.33
C GLY A 302 2.13 -16.44 -21.90
N ASP A 303 1.26 -17.09 -21.13
CA ASP A 303 1.17 -16.87 -19.69
C ASP A 303 2.42 -17.47 -19.02
N GLY A 304 2.95 -16.79 -18.00
CA GLY A 304 4.10 -17.31 -17.27
C GLY A 304 3.80 -18.64 -16.61
N GLU A 305 4.81 -19.52 -16.55
CA GLU A 305 4.69 -20.85 -15.94
C GLU A 305 4.86 -20.76 -14.42
N ARG A 306 4.11 -21.60 -13.68
CA ARG A 306 4.33 -21.85 -12.24
C ARG A 306 5.27 -23.02 -12.09
N VAL A 307 6.37 -22.84 -11.37
CA VAL A 307 7.34 -23.90 -11.07
C VAL A 307 7.61 -23.96 -9.57
N ALA A 308 7.85 -25.17 -9.04
CA ALA A 308 8.22 -25.31 -7.64
C ALA A 308 9.62 -24.72 -7.41
N ALA A 309 9.89 -24.21 -6.20
CA ALA A 309 11.18 -23.58 -5.94
C ALA A 309 12.37 -24.54 -6.08
N ALA A 310 12.16 -25.83 -5.77
CA ALA A 310 13.16 -26.89 -5.91
C ALA A 310 13.54 -27.19 -7.38
N ASP A 311 12.70 -26.77 -8.34
CA ASP A 311 12.94 -26.99 -9.77
C ASP A 311 13.73 -25.83 -10.41
N CYS A 312 14.17 -24.84 -9.63
CA CYS A 312 14.95 -23.70 -10.11
C CYS A 312 16.35 -23.71 -9.52
N ARG A 313 17.36 -23.53 -10.37
CA ARG A 313 18.77 -23.39 -9.99
C ARG A 313 19.40 -22.14 -10.60
N PRO A 314 20.49 -21.60 -10.03
CA PRO A 314 21.28 -20.54 -10.68
C PRO A 314 21.70 -20.95 -12.09
N LEU A 315 21.63 -20.02 -13.04
CA LEU A 315 21.96 -20.31 -14.44
C LEU A 315 23.40 -20.78 -14.64
N ASP A 316 24.32 -20.33 -13.77
CA ASP A 316 25.75 -20.60 -13.84
C ASP A 316 26.20 -21.89 -13.14
N GLU A 317 25.27 -22.62 -12.49
CA GLU A 317 25.60 -23.88 -11.84
C GLU A 317 25.80 -25.01 -12.88
N PRO A 318 26.89 -25.79 -12.80
CA PRO A 318 27.08 -26.95 -13.67
C PRO A 318 25.97 -27.98 -13.44
N ALA A 319 25.55 -28.64 -14.53
CA ALA A 319 24.48 -29.64 -14.51
C ALA A 319 24.82 -30.87 -13.67
#